data_AF-A0A4Z1NVV7-F1
#
_entry.id   AF-A0A4Z1NVV7-F1
#
_cell.length_a   1.000
_cell.length_b   1.000
_cell.length_c   1.000
_cell.angle_alpha   90.00
_cell.angle_beta   90.00
_cell.angle_gamma   90.00
#
_symmetry.space_group_name_H-M   'P 1'
#
loop_
_entity.id
_entity.type
_entity.pdbx_description
1 polymer ?
#
loop_
_entity_poly.entity_id
_entity_poly.type
_entity_poly.pdbx_seq_one_letter_code
_entity_poly.pdbx_strand_id
1 'polypeptide(L)'
;MGIGIDIAGRIRIPALCNGIYGFRSSVGLVPRSGVRDLTSPGTDGIRSIAGPMTNSVRDCSLFMKAVMESETWRYDSAVVSMPWKNLKVKEELRIGLIENNGMFTSSPPVRRVLQKVVDLLREREDIEIIPLVLLDMKQIYQGIKDTAITI
;
A
#
# COMPACT_ATOMS: atom_id res chain seq x y z
N MET A 1 15.16 3.13 10.77
CA MET A 1 13.80 3.39 10.26
C MET A 1 13.82 4.75 9.57
N GLY A 2 13.34 4.82 8.34
CA GLY A 2 13.17 6.07 7.59
C GLY A 2 11.69 6.34 7.32
N ILE A 3 11.34 7.59 7.00
CA ILE A 3 9.99 8.00 6.63
C ILE A 3 10.03 8.53 5.20
N GLY A 4 9.20 7.96 4.33
CA GLY A 4 9.04 8.40 2.94
C GLY A 4 7.64 8.93 2.67
N ILE A 5 7.45 9.54 1.50
CA ILE A 5 6.14 10.00 1.01
C ILE A 5 5.74 9.17 -0.21
N ASP A 6 4.54 8.59 -0.21
CA ASP A 6 4.01 7.74 -1.29
C ASP A 6 2.74 8.35 -1.91
N ILE A 7 2.78 8.61 -3.22
CA ILE A 7 1.59 8.84 -4.07
C ILE A 7 1.39 7.64 -4.99
N ALA A 8 2.44 7.28 -5.73
CA ALA A 8 2.40 6.31 -6.81
C ALA A 8 3.47 5.20 -6.63
N GLY A 9 3.72 4.79 -5.38
CA GLY A 9 4.70 3.73 -5.07
C GLY A 9 6.05 4.22 -4.58
N ARG A 10 6.22 5.51 -4.27
CA ARG A 10 7.50 6.09 -3.85
C ARG A 10 8.07 5.54 -2.53
N ILE A 11 7.29 4.86 -1.70
CA ILE A 11 7.81 4.08 -0.56
C ILE A 11 8.08 2.63 -0.98
N ARG A 12 7.14 2.03 -1.72
CA ARG A 12 7.17 0.60 -2.08
C ARG A 12 8.26 0.24 -3.10
N ILE A 13 8.49 1.10 -4.08
CA ILE A 13 9.50 0.91 -5.13
C ILE A 13 10.92 0.91 -4.56
N PRO A 14 11.38 1.94 -3.82
CA PRO A 14 12.73 1.90 -3.25
C PRO A 14 12.87 0.80 -2.21
N ALA A 15 11.80 0.47 -1.47
CA ALA A 15 11.83 -0.66 -0.54
C ALA A 15 12.09 -1.99 -1.26
N LEU A 16 11.40 -2.25 -2.37
CA LEU A 16 11.64 -3.39 -3.25
C LEU A 16 13.08 -3.42 -3.78
N CYS A 17 13.59 -2.28 -4.29
CA CYS A 17 14.92 -2.20 -4.88
C CYS A 17 16.06 -2.42 -3.85
N ASN A 18 15.83 -2.08 -2.59
CA ASN A 18 16.85 -2.18 -1.52
C ASN A 18 16.64 -3.39 -0.60
N GLY A 19 15.64 -4.24 -0.86
CA GLY A 19 15.36 -5.42 -0.03
C GLY A 19 14.90 -5.08 1.40
N ILE A 20 14.18 -3.97 1.57
CA ILE A 20 13.63 -3.52 2.86
C ILE A 20 12.10 -3.49 2.81
N TYR A 21 11.47 -3.28 3.95
CA TYR A 21 10.01 -3.18 4.06
C TYR A 21 9.58 -1.73 3.92
N GLY A 22 8.62 -1.47 3.03
CA GLY A 22 7.99 -0.16 2.87
C GLY A 22 6.48 -0.28 3.02
N PHE A 23 5.89 0.45 3.95
CA PHE A 23 4.45 0.40 4.20
C PHE A 23 3.74 1.68 3.76
N ARG A 24 2.78 1.53 2.85
CA ARG A 24 1.83 2.59 2.47
C ARG A 24 0.53 2.34 3.21
N SER A 25 0.22 3.16 4.20
CA SER A 25 -1.05 3.10 4.92
C SER A 25 -2.20 3.65 4.08
N SER A 26 -3.43 3.44 4.56
CA SER A 26 -4.58 4.22 4.09
C SER A 26 -4.35 5.71 4.29
N VAL A 27 -4.92 6.52 3.39
CA VAL A 27 -4.88 7.98 3.49
C VAL A 27 -5.60 8.41 4.77
N GLY A 28 -5.03 9.40 5.47
CA GLY A 28 -5.60 9.95 6.69
C GLY A 28 -5.26 9.19 7.98
N LEU A 29 -4.34 8.22 7.96
CA LEU A 29 -3.85 7.56 9.19
C LEU A 29 -2.58 8.19 9.77
N VAL A 30 -1.76 8.80 8.93
CA VAL A 30 -0.51 9.45 9.33
C VAL A 30 -0.66 10.94 9.07
N PRO A 31 -0.31 11.81 10.05
CA PRO A 31 -0.38 13.25 9.87
C PRO A 31 0.55 13.69 8.74
N ARG A 32 0.11 14.73 8.04
CA ARG A 32 0.73 15.26 6.85
C ARG A 32 1.00 16.76 6.96
N SER A 33 0.52 17.41 8.00
CA SER A 33 0.87 18.79 8.32
C SER A 33 2.39 18.97 8.37
N GLY A 34 2.91 19.99 7.68
CA GLY A 34 4.35 20.24 7.53
C GLY A 34 5.06 19.41 6.46
N VAL A 35 4.40 18.45 5.82
CA VAL A 35 4.94 17.74 4.66
C VAL A 35 4.71 18.56 3.40
N ARG A 36 5.75 18.75 2.59
CA ARG A 36 5.65 19.44 1.31
C ARG A 36 4.65 18.73 0.40
N ASP A 37 3.68 19.50 -0.09
CA ASP A 37 2.72 19.01 -1.08
C ASP A 37 3.42 18.59 -2.37
N LEU A 38 3.03 17.41 -2.84
CA LEU A 38 3.47 16.84 -4.11
C LEU A 38 2.45 17.08 -5.22
N THR A 39 1.32 17.70 -4.91
CA THR A 39 0.21 18.02 -5.83
C THR A 39 -0.06 19.52 -5.79
N SER A 40 -0.61 20.05 -6.88
CA SER A 40 -0.99 21.47 -6.94
C SER A 40 -2.09 21.77 -5.93
N PRO A 41 -2.06 22.94 -5.25
CA PRO A 41 -3.14 23.36 -4.37
C PRO A 41 -4.50 23.27 -5.08
N GLY A 42 -5.51 22.73 -4.38
CA GLY A 42 -6.87 22.55 -4.93
C GLY A 42 -7.12 21.22 -5.64
N THR A 43 -6.13 20.33 -5.76
CA THR A 43 -6.32 18.98 -6.32
C THR A 43 -6.48 17.94 -5.20
N ASP A 44 -7.67 17.33 -5.10
CA ASP A 44 -8.00 16.41 -4.00
C ASP A 44 -8.16 14.93 -4.41
N GLY A 45 -7.94 14.62 -5.70
CA GLY A 45 -8.19 13.29 -6.23
C GLY A 45 -7.22 12.22 -5.72
N ILE A 46 -5.91 12.49 -5.74
CA ILE A 46 -4.87 11.51 -5.35
C ILE A 46 -4.01 12.12 -4.25
N ARG A 47 -4.25 11.69 -3.01
CA ARG A 47 -3.52 12.17 -1.84
C ARG A 47 -2.24 11.36 -1.59
N SER A 48 -1.20 12.08 -1.19
CA SER A 48 0.04 11.49 -0.67
C SER A 48 -0.11 11.05 0.79
N ILE A 49 0.69 10.06 1.18
CA ILE A 49 0.83 9.63 2.58
C ILE A 49 2.29 9.66 2.98
N ALA A 50 2.55 9.91 4.26
CA ALA A 50 3.83 9.60 4.89
C ALA A 50 3.79 8.17 5.45
N GLY A 51 4.88 7.42 5.33
CA GLY A 51 4.93 6.04 5.81
C GLY A 51 6.36 5.51 6.03
N PRO A 52 6.50 4.40 6.78
CA PRO A 52 7.79 3.91 7.21
C PRO A 52 8.48 3.05 6.15
N MET A 53 9.81 3.14 6.13
CA MET A 53 10.74 2.24 5.46
C MET A 53 11.69 1.65 6.51
N THR A 54 11.70 0.32 6.64
CA THR A 54 12.33 -0.37 7.77
C THR A 54 12.94 -1.71 7.37
N ASN A 55 13.76 -2.29 8.25
CA ASN A 55 14.36 -3.60 8.03
C ASN A 55 13.48 -4.76 8.54
N SER A 56 12.29 -4.48 9.09
CA SER A 56 11.38 -5.52 9.60
C SER A 56 9.91 -5.08 9.55
N VAL A 57 9.00 -6.03 9.32
CA VAL A 57 7.55 -5.78 9.40
C VAL A 57 7.13 -5.28 10.79
N ARG A 58 7.81 -5.76 11.83
CA ARG A 58 7.60 -5.33 13.22
C ARG A 58 7.82 -3.82 13.37
N ASP A 59 8.87 -3.28 12.77
CA ASP A 59 9.19 -1.85 12.85
C ASP A 59 8.16 -1.01 12.08
N CYS A 60 7.65 -1.49 10.94
CA CYS A 60 6.52 -0.85 10.25
C CYS A 60 5.29 -0.78 11.16
N SER A 61 4.97 -1.87 11.87
CA SER A 61 3.86 -1.90 12.82
C SER A 61 4.09 -0.98 14.03
N LEU A 62 5.31 -0.93 14.56
CA LEU A 62 5.70 -0.04 15.66
C LEU A 62 5.48 1.43 15.28
N PHE A 63 5.92 1.84 14.08
CA PHE A 63 5.68 3.19 13.58
C PHE A 63 4.19 3.52 13.52
N MET A 64 3.39 2.66 12.88
CA MET A 64 1.96 2.90 12.72
C MET A 64 1.25 2.97 14.07
N LYS A 65 1.60 2.08 15.00
CA LYS A 65 1.06 2.08 16.36
C LYS A 65 1.39 3.38 17.08
N ALA A 66 2.67 3.79 17.10
CA ALA A 66 3.09 5.01 17.77
C ALA A 66 2.40 6.26 17.21
N VAL A 67 2.27 6.36 15.89
CA VAL A 67 1.55 7.48 15.25
C VAL A 67 0.08 7.48 15.64
N MET A 68 -0.62 6.34 15.50
CA MET A 68 -2.06 6.28 15.77
C MET A 68 -2.42 6.44 17.25
N GLU A 69 -1.54 6.02 18.16
CA GLU A 69 -1.70 6.22 19.62
C GLU A 69 -1.42 7.67 20.05
N SER A 70 -0.75 8.48 19.21
CA SER A 70 -0.46 9.89 19.49
C SER A 70 -1.64 10.83 19.22
N GLU A 71 -2.81 10.29 18.85
CA GLU A 71 -4.05 11.03 18.63
C GLU A 71 -3.90 12.23 17.68
N THR A 72 -3.17 12.01 16.57
CA THR A 72 -2.68 13.11 15.71
C THR A 72 -3.79 13.94 15.05
N TRP A 73 -5.02 13.41 15.00
CA TRP A 73 -6.22 14.12 14.58
C TRP A 73 -6.53 15.36 15.45
N ARG A 74 -5.95 15.48 16.65
CA ARG A 74 -6.10 16.69 17.50
C ARG A 74 -5.39 17.91 16.95
N TYR A 75 -4.40 17.74 16.08
CA TYR A 75 -3.58 18.84 15.55
C TYR A 75 -3.42 18.81 14.03
N ASP A 76 -3.88 17.76 13.35
CA ASP A 76 -3.94 17.68 11.90
C ASP A 76 -5.34 17.25 11.44
N SER A 77 -6.08 18.19 10.83
CA SER A 77 -7.44 17.98 10.36
C SER A 77 -7.55 17.01 9.18
N ALA A 78 -6.44 16.66 8.53
CA ALA A 78 -6.42 15.67 7.46
C ALA A 78 -6.42 14.22 7.99
N VAL A 79 -6.24 14.02 9.30
CA VAL A 79 -6.17 12.71 9.93
C VAL A 79 -7.54 12.27 10.44
N VAL A 80 -7.89 11.01 10.17
CA VAL A 80 -9.08 10.36 10.69
C VAL A 80 -8.90 10.06 12.17
N SER A 81 -9.89 10.42 12.99
CA SER A 81 -9.92 10.11 14.42
C SER A 81 -10.13 8.62 14.69
N MET A 82 -9.11 7.80 14.46
CA MET A 82 -9.14 6.36 14.67
C MET A 82 -7.93 5.90 15.50
N PRO A 83 -8.15 5.41 16.74
CA PRO A 83 -7.06 4.88 17.56
C PRO A 83 -6.56 3.55 17.02
N TRP A 84 -5.34 3.18 17.42
CA TRP A 84 -4.79 1.85 17.14
C TRP A 84 -5.69 0.76 17.74
N LYS A 85 -6.03 -0.24 16.93
CA LYS A 85 -6.81 -1.41 17.37
C LYS A 85 -5.90 -2.63 17.38
N ASN A 86 -5.73 -3.24 18.54
CA ASN A 86 -5.07 -4.54 18.65
C ASN A 86 -6.05 -5.64 18.21
N LEU A 87 -6.30 -5.71 16.91
CA LEU A 87 -7.17 -6.71 16.32
C LEU A 87 -6.57 -8.10 16.54
N LYS A 88 -7.42 -9.05 16.92
CA LYS A 88 -7.02 -10.46 16.91
C LYS A 88 -6.79 -10.88 15.47
N VAL A 89 -5.64 -11.52 15.23
CA VAL A 89 -5.34 -12.09 13.93
C VAL A 89 -6.37 -13.19 13.66
N LYS A 90 -6.94 -13.18 12.47
CA LYS A 90 -7.88 -14.23 12.05
C LYS A 90 -7.10 -15.53 11.85
N GLU A 91 -7.62 -16.63 12.38
CA GLU A 91 -6.99 -17.94 12.27
C GLU A 91 -7.01 -18.44 10.82
N GLU A 92 -8.12 -18.22 10.09
CA GLU A 92 -8.26 -18.63 8.69
C GLU A 92 -8.21 -17.43 7.73
N LEU A 93 -7.30 -17.46 6.75
CA LEU A 93 -7.10 -16.37 5.80
C LEU A 93 -7.54 -16.75 4.38
N ARG A 94 -8.23 -15.83 3.72
CA ARG A 94 -8.55 -15.94 2.28
C ARG A 94 -7.72 -14.89 1.55
N ILE A 95 -6.80 -15.33 0.69
CA ILE A 95 -5.86 -14.45 -0.01
C ILE A 95 -6.19 -14.46 -1.50
N GLY A 96 -6.58 -13.29 -2.01
CA GLY A 96 -6.77 -13.08 -3.44
C GLY A 96 -5.44 -13.06 -4.19
N LEU A 97 -5.29 -13.89 -5.21
CA LEU A 97 -4.12 -13.95 -6.08
C LEU A 97 -4.41 -13.31 -7.43
N ILE A 98 -3.63 -12.30 -7.78
CA ILE A 98 -3.64 -11.67 -9.11
C ILE A 98 -2.25 -11.89 -9.71
N GLU A 99 -2.16 -12.75 -10.72
CA GLU A 99 -0.89 -13.06 -11.37
C GLU A 99 -0.53 -12.06 -12.48
N ASN A 100 -1.55 -11.52 -13.14
CA ASN A 100 -1.38 -10.60 -14.26
C ASN A 100 -2.49 -9.54 -14.23
N ASN A 101 -2.11 -8.28 -14.41
CA ASN A 101 -3.03 -7.15 -14.48
C ASN A 101 -3.45 -6.80 -15.93
N GLY A 102 -3.02 -7.57 -16.93
CA GLY A 102 -3.31 -7.36 -18.35
C GLY A 102 -2.56 -6.19 -19.00
N MET A 103 -1.94 -5.31 -18.21
CA MET A 103 -1.20 -4.13 -18.68
C MET A 103 0.29 -4.39 -18.85
N PHE A 104 0.93 -4.97 -17.84
CA PHE A 104 2.37 -5.16 -17.79
C PHE A 104 2.70 -6.59 -17.40
N THR A 105 3.61 -7.17 -18.16
CA THR A 105 4.10 -8.52 -17.93
C THR A 105 5.24 -8.47 -16.92
N SER A 106 5.01 -8.98 -15.70
CA SER A 106 6.02 -9.05 -14.64
C SER A 106 7.28 -9.79 -15.10
N SER A 107 8.47 -9.41 -14.60
CA SER A 107 9.72 -10.07 -14.99
C SER A 107 9.79 -11.54 -14.50
N PRO A 108 10.57 -12.42 -15.18
CA PRO A 108 10.69 -13.82 -14.76
C PRO A 108 11.09 -14.03 -13.29
N PRO A 109 12.04 -13.24 -12.72
CA PRO A 109 12.36 -13.35 -11.29
C PRO A 109 11.19 -13.06 -10.37
N VAL A 110 10.38 -12.03 -10.68
CA VAL A 110 9.21 -11.64 -9.86
C VAL A 110 8.15 -12.74 -9.89
N ARG A 111 7.86 -13.31 -11.07
CA ARG A 111 6.90 -14.42 -11.18
C ARG A 111 7.35 -15.66 -10.42
N ARG A 112 8.64 -16.01 -10.51
CA ARG A 112 9.22 -17.14 -9.78
C ARG A 112 9.08 -16.96 -8.27
N VAL A 113 9.35 -15.76 -7.75
CA VAL A 113 9.19 -15.47 -6.32
C VAL A 113 7.72 -15.53 -5.93
N LEU A 114 6.81 -14.96 -6.74
CA LEU A 114 5.38 -15.01 -6.48
C LEU A 114 4.87 -16.47 -6.41
N GLN A 115 5.24 -17.30 -7.38
CA GLN A 115 4.87 -18.72 -7.39
C GLN A 115 5.37 -19.43 -6.15
N LYS A 116 6.64 -19.23 -5.77
CA LYS A 116 7.22 -19.81 -4.55
C LYS A 116 6.44 -19.41 -3.30
N VAL A 117 6.01 -18.14 -3.20
CA VAL A 117 5.19 -17.68 -2.07
C VAL A 117 3.82 -18.34 -2.09
N VAL A 118 3.17 -18.45 -3.25
CA VAL A 118 1.88 -19.13 -3.40
C VAL A 118 1.97 -20.61 -3.00
N ASP A 119 3.02 -21.31 -3.42
CA ASP A 119 3.22 -22.72 -3.08
C ASP A 119 3.39 -22.89 -1.55
N LEU A 120 4.22 -22.07 -0.92
CA LEU A 120 4.39 -22.06 0.54
C LEU A 120 3.10 -21.74 1.31
N LEU A 121 2.27 -20.85 0.76
CA LEU A 121 0.98 -20.50 1.37
C LEU A 121 -0.08 -21.60 1.18
N ARG A 122 0.02 -22.41 0.12
CA ARG A 122 -0.90 -23.55 -0.13
C ARG A 122 -0.60 -24.76 0.76
N GLU A 123 0.62 -24.88 1.28
CA GLU A 123 0.99 -25.91 2.25
C GLU A 123 0.32 -25.71 3.62
N ARG A 124 -0.28 -24.54 3.84
CA ARG A 124 -0.95 -24.15 5.09
C ARG A 124 -2.44 -24.44 5.01
N GLU A 125 -2.95 -25.26 5.93
CA GLU A 125 -4.38 -25.60 6.02
C GLU A 125 -5.27 -24.40 6.38
N ASP A 126 -4.69 -23.40 7.06
CA ASP A 126 -5.34 -22.18 7.50
C ASP A 126 -5.44 -21.08 6.43
N ILE A 127 -4.99 -21.34 5.19
CA ILE A 127 -4.93 -20.35 4.12
C ILE A 127 -5.58 -20.86 2.83
N GLU A 128 -6.61 -20.14 2.36
CA GLU A 128 -7.25 -20.35 1.07
C GLU A 128 -6.75 -19.32 0.05
N ILE A 129 -6.14 -19.79 -1.05
CA ILE A 129 -5.74 -18.92 -2.18
C ILE A 129 -6.87 -18.85 -3.22
N ILE A 130 -7.37 -17.65 -3.49
CA ILE A 130 -8.47 -17.41 -4.43
C ILE A 130 -7.94 -16.68 -5.66
N PRO A 131 -7.96 -17.29 -6.86
CA PRO A 131 -7.62 -16.59 -8.09
C PRO A 131 -8.60 -15.44 -8.34
N LEU A 132 -8.07 -14.24 -8.58
CA LEU A 132 -8.85 -13.06 -8.91
C LEU A 132 -8.53 -12.60 -10.33
N VAL A 133 -9.59 -12.38 -11.11
CA VAL A 133 -9.51 -11.76 -12.43
C VAL A 133 -9.81 -10.28 -12.28
N LEU A 134 -8.85 -9.44 -12.67
CA LEU A 134 -9.07 -8.00 -12.71
C LEU A 134 -9.91 -7.62 -13.92
N LEU A 135 -10.63 -6.50 -13.79
CA LEU A 135 -11.21 -5.80 -14.93
C LEU A 135 -10.12 -5.45 -15.95
N ASP A 136 -10.51 -5.18 -17.20
CA ASP A 136 -9.56 -4.77 -18.22
C ASP A 136 -8.91 -3.42 -17.87
N MET A 137 -7.75 -3.52 -17.22
CA MET A 137 -7.00 -2.37 -16.74
C MET A 137 -6.47 -1.52 -17.89
N LYS A 138 -6.27 -2.09 -19.10
CA LYS A 138 -5.88 -1.30 -20.27
C LYS A 138 -7.03 -0.39 -20.68
N GLN A 139 -8.25 -0.92 -20.74
CA GLN A 139 -9.44 -0.13 -21.05
C GLN A 139 -9.68 0.96 -20.01
N ILE A 140 -9.56 0.63 -18.72
CA ILE A 140 -9.70 1.62 -17.63
C ILE A 140 -8.64 2.72 -17.76
N TYR A 141 -7.38 2.34 -17.97
CA TYR A 141 -6.29 3.31 -18.10
C TYR A 141 -6.46 4.22 -19.33
N GLN A 142 -6.93 3.65 -20.44
CA GLN A 142 -7.24 4.43 -21.64
C GLN A 142 -8.38 5.41 -21.38
N GLY A 143 -9.46 4.97 -20.74
CA GLY A 143 -10.58 5.84 -20.37
C GLY A 143 -10.16 7.00 -19.45
N ILE A 144 -9.28 6.75 -18.48
CA ILE A 144 -8.73 7.81 -17.62
C ILE A 144 -7.91 8.81 -18.44
N LYS A 145 -7.07 8.34 -19.37
CA LYS A 145 -6.29 9.22 -20.25
C LYS A 145 -7.17 10.10 -21.13
N ASP A 146 -8.17 9.50 -21.77
CA ASP A 146 -9.04 10.21 -22.70
C ASP A 146 -9.87 11.27 -21.96
N THR A 147 -10.32 10.96 -20.73
CA THR A 147 -11.01 11.92 -19.86
C THR A 147 -10.08 13.05 -19.40
N ALA A 148 -8.83 12.75 -19.05
CA ALA A 148 -7.87 13.74 -18.56
C ALA A 148 -7.36 14.72 -19.64
N ILE A 149 -7.49 14.38 -20.93
CA ILE A 149 -7.12 15.25 -22.06
C ILE A 149 -8.26 16.21 -22.43
N THR A 150 -9.48 15.98 -21.92
CA THR A 150 -10.68 16.77 -22.26
C THR A 150 -10.97 17.89 -21.26
N ILE A 151 -10.19 18.02 -20.18
CA ILE A 151 -10.29 19.08 -19.14
C ILE A 151 -9.10 20.01 -19.27
#